data_AF-A0A7J9NV77-F1
#
_entry.id   AF-A0A7J9NV77-F1
#
_cell.length_a   1.000
_cell.length_b   1.000
_cell.length_c   1.000
_cell.angle_alpha   90.00
_cell.angle_beta   90.00
_cell.angle_gamma   90.00
#
_symmetry.space_group_name_H-M   'P 1'
#
loop_
_entity.id
_entity.type
_entity.pdbx_description
1 polymer ?
#
loop_
_entity_poly.entity_id
_entity_poly.type
_entity_poly.pdbx_seq_one_letter_code
_entity_poly.pdbx_strand_id
1 'polypeptide(L)'
;MGSVMNGWDLIAAARQRVLNKALDDVGSIYHVEKTYKLEILKIPITADAKIDIKAPNIKVRPGGGTKVDVIFPMSGQIAVEGLFTKNFDNASAIVTTDLLMVESDLQPENDNTYYDFILNLKEGFIVDFKTKGTPKELEILVGIVKNMLKDLSDNKTYKLATIKMPKELKEHKALVPHLAKYSFIEDPKDINNSVLAILMLSNSTKEGSMTIDNLLLPDGSDSGLLISNDIFMNQIVKPALIDGLKEKAKDKSEVASKISTKIEKGLNVIYNTGDIKVKEKHNPWISDLESKIDNGQFYAYLKVKANVTFMDIHISTWVKDWYEFYIEDDEIKMKQTKEEKDKHTSVEWWKWLIAAVLGPLYLIIFAIIVAAISTHVPSLGGSFADIAKQTVQWPNQKYVKLSDVTSPGDIIISTELGF
;
A
#
# COMPACT_ATOMS: atom_id res chain seq x y z
N MET A 1 15.42 -11.60 -2.75
CA MET A 1 14.01 -11.94 -2.49
C MET A 1 13.18 -11.39 -3.64
N GLY A 2 12.13 -12.09 -4.09
CA GLY A 2 11.26 -11.60 -5.17
C GLY A 2 10.29 -10.53 -4.67
N SER A 3 9.73 -9.73 -5.57
CA SER A 3 8.73 -8.70 -5.25
C SER A 3 7.47 -9.32 -4.62
N VAL A 4 6.97 -8.72 -3.54
CA VAL A 4 5.71 -9.13 -2.88
C VAL A 4 4.47 -8.51 -3.54
N MET A 5 4.67 -7.64 -4.52
CA MET A 5 3.62 -6.88 -5.17
C MET A 5 2.81 -7.69 -6.17
N ASN A 6 3.29 -8.86 -6.60
CA ASN A 6 2.56 -9.79 -7.49
C ASN A 6 1.95 -9.14 -8.75
N GLY A 7 2.60 -8.11 -9.29
CA GLY A 7 2.15 -7.37 -10.48
C GLY A 7 1.27 -6.15 -10.20
N TRP A 8 1.06 -5.78 -8.94
CA TRP A 8 0.41 -4.53 -8.54
C TRP A 8 1.42 -3.39 -8.39
N ASP A 9 0.98 -2.15 -8.61
CA ASP A 9 1.83 -0.97 -8.49
C ASP A 9 1.91 -0.50 -7.03
N LEU A 10 0.76 -0.49 -6.36
CA LEU A 10 0.60 -0.09 -4.97
C LEU A 10 -0.28 -1.11 -4.24
N ILE A 11 0.04 -1.40 -2.97
CA ILE A 11 -0.82 -2.18 -2.09
C ILE A 11 -0.94 -1.46 -0.76
N ALA A 12 -2.16 -1.04 -0.40
CA ALA A 12 -2.44 -0.56 0.95
C ALA A 12 -2.98 -1.72 1.78
N ALA A 13 -2.46 -1.91 2.98
CA ALA A 13 -2.76 -3.07 3.81
C ALA A 13 -3.08 -2.64 5.24
N ALA A 14 -4.09 -3.26 5.85
CA ALA A 14 -4.38 -3.14 7.28
C ALA A 14 -4.62 -4.52 7.90
N ARG A 15 -4.05 -4.74 9.09
CA ARG A 15 -4.27 -5.97 9.85
C ARG A 15 -5.71 -6.07 10.33
N GLN A 16 -6.22 -7.29 10.37
CA GLN A 16 -7.56 -7.62 10.85
C GLN A 16 -7.81 -7.08 12.26
N ARG A 17 -6.84 -7.20 13.17
CA ARG A 17 -6.97 -6.67 14.55
C ARG A 17 -7.28 -5.17 14.59
N VAL A 18 -6.72 -4.42 13.65
CA VAL A 18 -6.84 -2.96 13.54
C VAL A 18 -8.20 -2.60 12.97
N LEU A 19 -8.62 -3.32 11.93
CA LEU A 19 -9.95 -3.17 11.33
C LEU A 19 -11.08 -3.52 12.31
N ASN A 20 -10.90 -4.57 13.11
CA ASN A 20 -11.87 -4.94 14.15
C ASN A 20 -12.00 -3.87 15.22
N LYS A 21 -10.88 -3.33 15.70
CA LYS A 21 -10.89 -2.18 16.63
C LYS A 21 -11.62 -0.98 16.02
N ALA A 22 -11.33 -0.67 14.76
CA ALA A 22 -11.99 0.42 14.04
C ALA A 22 -13.51 0.23 13.90
N LEU A 23 -13.97 -1.01 13.68
CA LEU A 23 -15.39 -1.35 13.60
C LEU A 23 -16.07 -1.30 14.97
N ASP A 24 -15.39 -1.70 16.05
CA ASP A 24 -15.90 -1.62 17.41
C ASP A 24 -16.19 -0.16 17.81
N ASP A 25 -15.34 0.79 17.40
CA ASP A 25 -15.51 2.22 17.65
C ASP A 25 -16.73 2.85 16.95
N VAL A 26 -17.38 2.14 16.00
CA VAL A 26 -18.67 2.53 15.41
C VAL A 26 -19.79 2.54 16.49
N GLY A 27 -19.55 1.92 17.65
CA GLY A 27 -20.18 2.26 18.94
C GLY A 27 -21.71 2.10 19.06
N SER A 28 -22.39 1.60 18.03
CA SER A 28 -23.85 1.59 17.96
C SER A 28 -24.37 0.16 17.95
N ILE A 29 -25.02 -0.21 19.05
CA ILE A 29 -25.94 -1.35 19.10
C ILE A 29 -27.12 -0.99 18.18
N TYR A 30 -27.39 -1.84 17.20
CA TYR A 30 -28.57 -1.70 16.35
C TYR A 30 -29.71 -2.50 16.96
N HIS A 31 -30.77 -1.79 17.35
CA HIS A 31 -31.97 -2.36 17.93
C HIS A 31 -32.96 -2.74 16.82
N VAL A 32 -33.24 -4.03 16.69
CA VAL A 32 -34.25 -4.57 15.79
C VAL A 32 -35.49 -4.88 16.61
N GLU A 33 -36.60 -4.18 16.35
CA GLU A 33 -37.93 -4.56 16.81
C GLU A 33 -38.87 -4.62 15.60
N LYS A 34 -39.02 -5.82 15.02
CA LYS A 34 -39.74 -6.00 13.74
C LYS A 34 -40.39 -7.38 13.63
N THR A 35 -41.57 -7.40 13.01
CA THR A 35 -42.25 -8.64 12.59
C THR A 35 -41.85 -9.01 11.17
N TYR A 36 -41.33 -10.22 11.00
CA TYR A 36 -40.96 -10.82 9.72
C TYR A 36 -42.04 -11.80 9.27
N LYS A 37 -42.51 -11.64 8.03
CA LYS A 37 -43.40 -12.59 7.35
C LYS A 37 -42.59 -13.26 6.24
N LEU A 38 -42.27 -14.53 6.43
CA LEU A 38 -41.33 -15.27 5.58
C LEU A 38 -41.96 -16.60 5.15
N GLU A 39 -41.47 -17.14 4.03
CA GLU A 39 -41.74 -18.52 3.64
C GLU A 39 -40.43 -19.30 3.74
N ILE A 40 -40.34 -20.23 4.70
CA ILE A 40 -39.16 -21.07 4.92
C ILE A 40 -39.61 -22.52 4.76
N LEU A 41 -38.95 -23.28 3.89
CA LEU A 41 -39.37 -24.65 3.54
C LEU A 41 -40.83 -24.76 3.05
N LYS A 42 -41.32 -23.74 2.34
CA LYS A 42 -42.73 -23.61 1.90
C LYS A 42 -43.74 -23.52 3.05
N ILE A 43 -43.27 -23.19 4.25
CA ILE A 43 -44.11 -22.96 5.41
C ILE A 43 -44.15 -21.44 5.63
N PRO A 44 -45.34 -20.81 5.63
CA PRO A 44 -45.46 -19.42 6.01
C PRO A 44 -45.18 -19.28 7.50
N ILE A 45 -44.30 -18.34 7.85
CA ILE A 45 -43.84 -18.09 9.20
C ILE A 45 -43.99 -16.60 9.50
N THR A 46 -44.60 -16.30 10.65
CA THR A 46 -44.57 -14.99 11.29
C THR A 46 -43.59 -15.06 12.45
N ALA A 47 -42.59 -14.18 12.46
CA ALA A 47 -41.60 -14.11 13.52
C ALA A 47 -41.44 -12.69 14.03
N ASP A 48 -41.59 -12.50 15.34
CA ASP A 48 -41.29 -11.24 16.02
C ASP A 48 -39.85 -11.28 16.53
N ALA A 49 -39.02 -10.37 16.03
CA ALA A 49 -37.63 -10.22 16.44
C ALA A 49 -37.47 -8.96 17.30
N LYS A 50 -36.88 -9.14 18.49
CA LYS A 50 -36.39 -8.09 19.38
C LYS A 50 -34.92 -8.35 19.66
N ILE A 51 -34.04 -7.93 18.76
CA ILE A 51 -32.62 -8.29 18.75
C ILE A 51 -31.75 -7.05 18.74
N ASP A 52 -30.74 -7.06 19.60
CA ASP A 52 -29.63 -6.12 19.63
C ASP A 52 -28.47 -6.71 18.84
N ILE A 53 -28.06 -6.02 17.78
CA ILE A 53 -26.89 -6.37 16.96
C ILE A 53 -25.75 -5.44 17.34
N LYS A 54 -24.64 -6.00 17.82
CA LYS A 54 -23.43 -5.23 18.17
C LYS A 54 -22.54 -4.98 16.94
N ALA A 55 -21.49 -4.20 17.13
CA ALA A 55 -20.48 -3.97 16.10
C ALA A 55 -19.92 -5.30 15.56
N PRO A 56 -19.76 -5.44 14.23
CA PRO A 56 -19.24 -6.65 13.65
C PRO A 56 -17.73 -6.76 13.81
N ASN A 57 -17.24 -7.99 13.79
CA ASN A 57 -15.83 -8.30 13.67
C ASN A 57 -15.58 -9.06 12.37
N ILE A 58 -14.55 -8.68 11.63
CA ILE A 58 -14.09 -9.44 10.46
C ILE A 58 -13.13 -10.56 10.88
N LYS A 59 -13.21 -11.67 10.15
CA LYS A 59 -12.33 -12.82 10.26
C LYS A 59 -11.98 -13.30 8.85
N VAL A 60 -10.71 -13.18 8.49
CA VAL A 60 -10.16 -13.70 7.25
C VAL A 60 -10.26 -15.22 7.25
N ARG A 61 -10.65 -15.78 6.09
CA ARG A 61 -10.85 -17.21 5.92
C ARG A 61 -9.54 -17.92 5.58
N PRO A 62 -9.44 -19.23 5.87
CA PRO A 62 -8.30 -20.02 5.43
C PRO A 62 -8.08 -19.94 3.92
N GLY A 63 -6.82 -19.69 3.51
CA GLY A 63 -6.41 -19.49 2.12
C GLY A 63 -6.70 -18.11 1.53
N GLY A 64 -7.37 -17.21 2.27
CA GLY A 64 -7.64 -15.85 1.82
C GLY A 64 -8.56 -15.73 0.59
N GLY A 65 -8.42 -14.62 -0.14
CA GLY A 65 -9.16 -14.31 -1.36
C GLY A 65 -10.18 -13.18 -1.18
N THR A 66 -11.28 -13.21 -1.94
CA THR A 66 -12.26 -12.11 -1.94
C THR A 66 -13.37 -12.25 -0.89
N LYS A 67 -13.43 -13.38 -0.18
CA LYS A 67 -14.46 -13.64 0.83
C LYS A 67 -13.90 -13.49 2.23
N VAL A 68 -14.73 -12.94 3.12
CA VAL A 68 -14.45 -12.76 4.54
C VAL A 68 -15.63 -13.27 5.36
N ASP A 69 -15.34 -13.76 6.56
CA ASP A 69 -16.37 -14.04 7.55
C ASP A 69 -16.56 -12.80 8.43
N VAL A 70 -17.80 -12.32 8.53
CA VAL A 70 -18.19 -11.19 9.37
C VAL A 70 -19.05 -11.72 10.50
N ILE A 71 -18.58 -11.52 11.73
CA ILE A 71 -19.21 -12.01 12.94
C ILE A 71 -20.02 -10.87 13.53
N PHE A 72 -21.34 -11.02 13.58
CA PHE A 72 -22.27 -10.10 14.22
C PHE A 72 -22.69 -10.68 15.59
N PRO A 73 -22.18 -10.15 16.70
CA PRO A 73 -22.64 -10.54 18.03
C PRO A 73 -24.08 -10.04 18.25
N MET A 74 -24.93 -10.90 18.80
CA MET A 74 -26.36 -10.65 18.94
C MET A 74 -26.87 -11.06 20.32
N SER A 75 -27.81 -10.27 20.85
CA SER A 75 -28.56 -10.59 22.06
C SER A 75 -30.03 -10.22 21.90
N GLY A 76 -30.93 -10.86 22.65
CA GLY A 76 -32.36 -10.55 22.62
C GLY A 76 -33.23 -11.79 22.38
N GLN A 77 -34.35 -11.63 21.69
CA GLN A 77 -35.37 -12.65 21.52
C GLN A 77 -35.89 -12.73 20.07
N ILE A 78 -36.11 -13.95 19.59
CA ILE A 78 -36.92 -14.23 18.40
C ILE A 78 -38.07 -15.15 18.81
N ALA A 79 -39.30 -14.69 18.61
CA ALA A 79 -40.53 -15.46 18.82
C ALA A 79 -41.12 -15.83 17.46
N VAL A 80 -41.33 -17.11 17.21
CA VAL A 80 -41.94 -17.63 15.99
C VAL A 80 -43.33 -18.15 16.32
N GLU A 81 -44.35 -17.53 15.73
CA GLU A 81 -45.76 -17.77 16.05
C GLU A 81 -46.11 -19.25 15.96
N GLY A 82 -46.65 -19.81 17.05
CA GLY A 82 -47.08 -21.21 17.13
C GLY A 82 -45.97 -22.26 17.10
N LEU A 83 -44.70 -21.87 17.08
CA LEU A 83 -43.56 -22.81 17.01
C LEU A 83 -42.66 -22.74 18.24
N PHE A 84 -41.98 -21.61 18.47
CA PHE A 84 -41.04 -21.48 19.58
C PHE A 84 -40.74 -20.01 19.93
N THR A 85 -40.14 -19.80 21.09
CA THR A 85 -39.51 -18.53 21.45
C THR A 85 -38.10 -18.81 21.92
N LYS A 86 -37.13 -18.06 21.40
CA LYS A 86 -35.71 -18.25 21.69
C LYS A 86 -35.10 -16.95 22.18
N ASN A 87 -34.48 -17.02 23.35
CA ASN A 87 -33.67 -15.95 23.92
C ASN A 87 -32.19 -16.22 23.65
N PHE A 88 -31.44 -15.15 23.45
CA PHE A 88 -30.01 -15.15 23.15
C PHE A 88 -29.33 -14.15 24.07
N ASP A 89 -28.45 -14.64 24.95
CA ASP A 89 -27.66 -13.76 25.80
C ASP A 89 -26.35 -13.34 25.11
N ASN A 90 -25.82 -14.19 24.22
CA ASN A 90 -24.61 -13.95 23.44
C ASN A 90 -24.53 -14.90 22.23
N ALA A 91 -25.43 -14.74 21.26
CA ALA A 91 -25.37 -15.48 20.01
C ALA A 91 -24.46 -14.76 19.00
N SER A 92 -24.10 -15.44 17.90
CA SER A 92 -23.39 -14.79 16.81
C SER A 92 -23.87 -15.30 15.46
N ALA A 93 -24.18 -14.36 14.57
CA ALA A 93 -24.33 -14.66 13.15
C ALA A 93 -22.96 -14.51 12.48
N ILE A 94 -22.54 -15.54 11.77
CA ILE A 94 -21.35 -15.51 10.93
C ILE A 94 -21.82 -15.38 9.49
N VAL A 95 -21.42 -14.29 8.86
CA VAL A 95 -21.78 -13.95 7.50
C VAL A 95 -20.56 -14.11 6.61
N THR A 96 -20.57 -15.09 5.72
CA THR A 96 -19.54 -15.18 4.68
C THR A 96 -19.96 -14.33 3.49
N THR A 97 -19.18 -13.30 3.19
CA THR A 97 -19.50 -12.35 2.13
C THR A 97 -18.27 -11.78 1.44
N ASP A 98 -18.49 -11.10 0.32
CA ASP A 98 -17.53 -10.29 -0.41
C ASP A 98 -17.69 -8.79 -0.08
N LEU A 99 -16.75 -7.96 -0.54
CA LEU A 99 -16.88 -6.51 -0.52
C LEU A 99 -17.39 -5.99 -1.86
N LEU A 100 -18.30 -5.00 -1.79
CA LEU A 100 -18.69 -4.19 -2.93
C LEU A 100 -17.87 -2.91 -2.93
N MET A 101 -17.41 -2.51 -4.11
CA MET A 101 -16.84 -1.19 -4.33
C MET A 101 -17.95 -0.29 -4.88
N VAL A 102 -18.29 0.76 -4.14
CA VAL A 102 -19.34 1.72 -4.51
C VAL A 102 -18.76 3.12 -4.52
N GLU A 103 -19.24 3.96 -5.44
CA GLU A 103 -18.92 5.39 -5.37
C GLU A 103 -19.50 5.98 -4.08
N SER A 104 -18.71 6.76 -3.35
CA SER A 104 -19.12 7.34 -2.08
C SER A 104 -20.11 8.48 -2.31
N ASP A 105 -21.18 8.53 -1.52
CA ASP A 105 -22.10 9.68 -1.54
C ASP A 105 -21.43 10.97 -1.01
N LEU A 106 -20.41 10.82 -0.17
CA LEU A 106 -19.64 11.93 0.38
C LEU A 106 -18.39 12.16 -0.47
N GLN A 107 -18.44 13.19 -1.29
CA GLN A 107 -17.33 13.64 -2.14
C GLN A 107 -16.71 14.91 -1.51
N PRO A 108 -15.71 14.80 -0.62
CA PRO A 108 -15.13 15.96 0.05
C PRO A 108 -14.38 16.91 -0.88
N GLU A 109 -14.05 16.48 -2.10
CA GLU A 109 -13.32 17.29 -3.09
C GLU A 109 -13.96 17.17 -4.49
N ASN A 110 -13.97 18.25 -5.26
CA ASN A 110 -14.64 18.28 -6.57
C ASN A 110 -13.94 17.46 -7.67
N ASP A 111 -12.61 17.34 -7.60
CA ASP A 111 -11.77 16.75 -8.66
C ASP A 111 -11.52 15.24 -8.50
N ASN A 112 -11.94 14.68 -7.38
CA ASN A 112 -11.74 13.27 -7.05
C ASN A 112 -13.09 12.56 -6.90
N THR A 113 -13.07 11.26 -7.15
CA THR A 113 -14.12 10.33 -6.81
C THR A 113 -13.61 9.41 -5.71
N TYR A 114 -14.32 9.39 -4.60
CA TYR A 114 -14.07 8.44 -3.51
C TYR A 114 -14.88 7.18 -3.73
N TYR A 115 -14.25 6.03 -3.52
CA TYR A 115 -14.91 4.72 -3.59
C TYR A 115 -14.79 3.99 -2.26
N ASP A 116 -15.91 3.52 -1.75
CA ASP A 116 -16.02 2.78 -0.51
C ASP A 116 -16.04 1.27 -0.78
N PHE A 117 -15.18 0.53 -0.10
CA PHE A 117 -15.27 -0.92 0.02
C PHE A 117 -16.17 -1.28 1.20
N ILE A 118 -17.36 -1.79 0.91
CA ILE A 118 -18.41 -2.06 1.91
C ILE A 118 -18.73 -3.55 1.98
N LEU A 119 -19.13 -4.03 3.16
CA LEU A 119 -19.62 -5.41 3.31
C LEU A 119 -20.89 -5.64 2.46
N ASN A 120 -20.89 -6.68 1.62
CA ASN A 120 -22.06 -7.06 0.85
C ASN A 120 -23.08 -7.81 1.72
N LEU A 121 -24.07 -7.11 2.25
CA LEU A 121 -25.14 -7.71 3.08
C LEU A 121 -26.51 -7.72 2.39
N LYS A 122 -26.56 -7.38 1.10
CA LYS A 122 -27.81 -7.36 0.32
C LYS A 122 -28.04 -8.69 -0.39
N GLU A 123 -27.01 -9.18 -1.09
CA GLU A 123 -27.12 -10.36 -1.95
C GLU A 123 -25.91 -11.29 -1.81
N GLY A 124 -26.04 -12.53 -2.27
CA GLY A 124 -24.91 -13.47 -2.39
C GLY A 124 -24.27 -14.00 -1.10
N PHE A 125 -24.59 -13.43 0.07
CA PHE A 125 -24.00 -13.84 1.35
C PHE A 125 -24.62 -15.12 1.95
N ILE A 126 -23.79 -15.83 2.70
CA ILE A 126 -24.15 -17.03 3.46
C ILE A 126 -24.18 -16.68 4.94
N VAL A 127 -25.19 -17.17 5.66
CA VAL A 127 -25.33 -16.98 7.10
C VAL A 127 -25.23 -18.33 7.79
N ASP A 128 -24.35 -18.41 8.77
CA ASP A 128 -24.36 -19.44 9.81
C ASP A 128 -24.75 -18.76 11.14
N PHE A 129 -25.63 -19.39 11.92
CA PHE A 129 -26.09 -18.82 13.19
C PHE A 129 -25.76 -19.76 14.33
N LYS A 130 -24.74 -19.37 15.12
CA LYS A 130 -24.24 -20.18 16.23
C LYS A 130 -25.18 -20.08 17.43
N THR A 131 -26.14 -21.00 17.49
CA THR A 131 -27.06 -21.16 18.62
C THR A 131 -27.45 -22.61 18.84
N LYS A 132 -28.07 -22.92 19.98
CA LYS A 132 -28.57 -24.26 20.31
C LYS A 132 -30.01 -24.43 19.85
N GLY A 133 -30.32 -25.50 19.10
CA GLY A 133 -31.68 -25.82 18.69
C GLY A 133 -31.75 -27.12 17.90
N THR A 134 -32.96 -27.55 17.55
CA THR A 134 -33.17 -28.62 16.58
C THR A 134 -32.79 -28.15 15.17
N PRO A 135 -32.47 -29.05 14.22
CA PRO A 135 -32.13 -28.65 12.85
C PRO A 135 -33.19 -27.76 12.19
N LYS A 136 -34.48 -28.06 12.41
CA LYS A 136 -35.60 -27.26 11.88
C LYS A 136 -35.67 -25.87 12.50
N GLU A 137 -35.45 -25.76 13.81
CA GLU A 137 -35.40 -24.46 14.49
C GLU A 137 -34.23 -23.62 13.97
N LEU A 138 -33.06 -24.22 13.79
CA LEU A 138 -31.86 -23.54 13.28
C LEU A 138 -32.06 -23.02 11.86
N GLU A 139 -32.69 -23.79 10.98
CA GLU A 139 -32.97 -23.36 9.62
C GLU A 139 -33.94 -22.15 9.58
N ILE A 140 -35.00 -22.18 10.40
CA ILE A 140 -35.92 -21.06 10.55
C ILE A 140 -35.18 -19.82 11.07
N LEU A 141 -34.36 -19.99 12.12
CA LEU A 141 -33.57 -18.90 12.70
C LEU A 141 -32.57 -18.30 11.70
N VAL A 142 -31.87 -19.13 10.93
CA VAL A 142 -30.96 -18.67 9.87
C VAL A 142 -31.72 -17.85 8.82
N GLY A 143 -32.90 -18.29 8.40
CA GLY A 143 -33.75 -17.53 7.47
C GLY A 143 -34.19 -16.17 8.01
N ILE A 144 -34.59 -16.10 9.29
CA ILE A 144 -34.96 -14.85 9.96
C ILE A 144 -33.75 -13.93 10.09
N VAL A 145 -32.63 -14.43 10.61
CA VAL A 145 -31.38 -13.67 10.78
C VAL A 145 -30.87 -13.15 9.44
N LYS A 146 -30.97 -13.94 8.37
CA LYS A 146 -30.59 -13.50 7.02
C LYS A 146 -31.41 -12.31 6.55
N ASN A 147 -32.72 -12.30 6.76
CA ASN A 147 -33.57 -11.16 6.39
C ASN A 147 -33.33 -9.94 7.30
N MET A 148 -33.09 -10.17 8.59
CA MET A 148 -32.70 -9.12 9.52
C MET A 148 -31.39 -8.42 9.13
N LEU A 149 -30.39 -9.18 8.69
CA LEU A 149 -29.12 -8.62 8.20
C LEU A 149 -29.27 -7.87 6.86
N LYS A 150 -30.21 -8.27 6.00
CA LYS A 150 -30.56 -7.49 4.80
C LYS A 150 -31.17 -6.14 5.17
N ASP A 151 -32.15 -6.12 6.08
CA ASP A 151 -32.74 -4.87 6.56
C ASP A 151 -31.70 -3.97 7.24
N LEU A 152 -30.75 -4.56 7.99
CA LEU A 152 -29.64 -3.81 8.58
C LEU A 152 -28.83 -3.09 7.50
N SER A 153 -28.59 -3.73 6.35
CA SER A 153 -27.82 -3.15 5.26
C SER A 153 -28.48 -1.95 4.56
N ASP A 154 -29.81 -1.79 4.71
CA ASP A 154 -30.53 -0.63 4.19
C ASP A 154 -30.42 0.58 5.13
N ASN A 155 -30.07 0.35 6.41
CA ASN A 155 -29.98 1.39 7.44
C ASN A 155 -28.54 1.69 7.87
N LYS A 156 -27.63 0.74 7.72
CA LYS A 156 -26.25 0.83 8.21
C LYS A 156 -25.28 0.20 7.21
N THR A 157 -24.32 1.01 6.78
CA THR A 157 -23.23 0.60 5.88
C THR A 157 -21.96 0.39 6.67
N TYR A 158 -21.37 -0.79 6.55
CA TYR A 158 -20.07 -1.13 7.15
C TYR A 158 -18.97 -0.97 6.11
N LYS A 159 -18.25 0.14 6.19
CA LYS A 159 -17.11 0.46 5.32
C LYS A 159 -15.84 -0.17 5.90
N LEU A 160 -15.01 -0.79 5.06
CA LEU A 160 -13.70 -1.34 5.46
C LEU A 160 -12.52 -0.54 4.92
N ALA A 161 -12.72 0.19 3.82
CA ALA A 161 -11.72 1.09 3.26
C ALA A 161 -12.42 2.10 2.34
N THR A 162 -11.85 3.30 2.24
CA THR A 162 -12.21 4.29 1.23
C THR A 162 -10.97 4.63 0.43
N ILE A 163 -11.05 4.56 -0.89
CA ILE A 163 -9.96 4.93 -1.79
C ILE A 163 -10.30 6.21 -2.53
N LYS A 164 -9.30 7.08 -2.67
CA LYS A 164 -9.37 8.29 -3.49
C LYS A 164 -8.87 7.98 -4.91
N MET A 165 -9.72 8.20 -5.91
CA MET A 165 -9.33 8.08 -7.32
C MET A 165 -9.73 9.35 -8.10
N PRO A 166 -8.91 9.83 -9.06
CA PRO A 166 -9.21 11.03 -9.82
C PRO A 166 -10.38 10.79 -10.81
N LYS A 167 -11.26 11.78 -10.99
CA LYS A 167 -12.35 11.72 -11.98
C LYS A 167 -11.83 11.67 -13.41
N GLU A 168 -10.81 12.47 -13.69
CA GLU A 168 -10.10 12.52 -14.97
C GLU A 168 -8.60 12.68 -14.69
N LEU A 169 -7.79 11.79 -15.28
CA LEU A 169 -6.34 11.97 -15.30
C LEU A 169 -5.98 12.94 -16.44
N LYS A 170 -6.09 14.24 -16.19
CA LYS A 170 -5.60 15.26 -17.15
C LYS A 170 -4.09 15.17 -17.35
N GLU A 171 -3.37 14.76 -16.30
CA GLU A 171 -1.95 14.45 -16.32
C GLU A 171 -1.68 13.17 -15.52
N HIS A 172 -0.74 12.35 -16.00
CA HIS A 172 -0.37 11.11 -15.34
C HIS A 172 0.40 11.39 -14.05
N LYS A 173 -0.04 10.79 -12.93
CA LYS A 173 0.62 10.88 -11.62
C LYS A 173 0.98 9.48 -11.13
N ALA A 174 2.26 9.24 -10.92
CA ALA A 174 2.81 7.88 -10.79
C ALA A 174 2.30 7.07 -9.60
N LEU A 175 1.80 7.73 -8.55
CA LEU A 175 1.32 7.11 -7.32
C LEU A 175 -0.17 7.34 -7.07
N VAL A 176 -0.89 7.84 -8.08
CA VAL A 176 -2.33 8.02 -8.02
C VAL A 176 -3.00 6.83 -8.70
N PRO A 177 -3.78 6.01 -7.98
CA PRO A 177 -4.40 4.82 -8.53
C PRO A 177 -5.52 5.17 -9.52
N HIS A 178 -5.62 4.39 -10.60
CA HIS A 178 -6.71 4.45 -11.58
C HIS A 178 -7.58 3.19 -11.57
N LEU A 179 -7.13 2.14 -10.88
CA LEU A 179 -7.87 0.90 -10.66
C LEU A 179 -7.57 0.39 -9.25
N ALA A 180 -8.59 -0.11 -8.57
CA ALA A 180 -8.46 -0.73 -7.26
C ALA A 180 -9.29 -2.01 -7.15
N LYS A 181 -8.71 -3.00 -6.48
CA LYS A 181 -9.35 -4.25 -6.05
C LYS A 181 -8.98 -4.52 -4.60
N TYR A 182 -9.46 -5.63 -4.06
CA TYR A 182 -9.10 -6.04 -2.71
C TYR A 182 -8.87 -7.55 -2.61
N SER A 183 -8.07 -7.95 -1.64
CA SER A 183 -7.88 -9.36 -1.27
C SER A 183 -7.65 -9.46 0.22
N PHE A 184 -8.25 -10.49 0.83
CA PHE A 184 -7.95 -10.89 2.19
C PHE A 184 -6.81 -11.91 2.17
N ILE A 185 -5.81 -11.69 3.01
CA ILE A 185 -4.61 -12.51 3.09
C ILE A 185 -4.55 -13.09 4.49
N GLU A 186 -4.56 -14.42 4.58
CA GLU A 186 -4.47 -15.12 5.86
C GLU A 186 -3.01 -15.12 6.36
N ASP A 187 -2.82 -14.80 7.64
CA ASP A 187 -1.64 -15.25 8.37
C ASP A 187 -1.95 -16.61 9.02
N PRO A 188 -1.35 -17.72 8.55
CA PRO A 188 -1.64 -19.04 9.07
C PRO A 188 -1.13 -19.27 10.51
N LYS A 189 -0.25 -18.39 11.02
CA LYS A 189 0.30 -18.48 12.37
C LYS A 189 -0.54 -17.71 13.38
N ASP A 190 -1.06 -16.55 12.98
CA ASP A 190 -1.91 -15.72 13.83
C ASP A 190 -2.96 -14.97 13.00
N ILE A 191 -4.21 -15.42 13.10
CA ILE A 191 -5.32 -14.85 12.35
C ILE A 191 -5.49 -13.35 12.57
N ASN A 192 -5.09 -12.80 13.73
CA ASN A 192 -5.18 -11.36 14.00
C ASN A 192 -4.22 -10.52 13.15
N ASN A 193 -3.19 -11.15 12.60
CA ASN A 193 -2.22 -10.55 11.69
C ASN A 193 -2.58 -10.76 10.22
N SER A 194 -3.67 -11.48 9.93
CA SER A 194 -4.27 -11.50 8.59
C SER A 194 -4.60 -10.08 8.13
N VAL A 195 -4.62 -9.85 6.82
CA VAL A 195 -4.64 -8.51 6.24
C VAL A 195 -5.79 -8.36 5.27
N LEU A 196 -6.45 -7.19 5.26
CA LEU A 196 -7.16 -6.70 4.09
C LEU A 196 -6.19 -5.87 3.27
N ALA A 197 -5.93 -6.28 2.04
CA ALA A 197 -5.09 -5.58 1.09
C ALA A 197 -5.98 -4.93 0.01
N ILE A 198 -5.81 -3.63 -0.20
CA ILE A 198 -6.32 -2.88 -1.34
C ILE A 198 -5.23 -2.86 -2.40
N LEU A 199 -5.51 -3.52 -3.53
CA LEU A 199 -4.58 -3.79 -4.62
C LEU A 199 -4.82 -2.77 -5.73
N MET A 200 -3.79 -2.01 -6.11
CA MET A 200 -3.97 -0.84 -6.96
C MET A 200 -3.01 -0.81 -8.14
N LEU A 201 -3.51 -0.32 -9.26
CA LEU A 201 -2.71 0.08 -10.42
C LEU A 201 -2.70 1.60 -10.53
N SER A 202 -1.53 2.18 -10.74
CA SER A 202 -1.34 3.61 -11.01
C SER A 202 -0.78 3.84 -12.40
N ASN A 203 0.14 2.98 -12.85
CA ASN A 203 0.86 3.12 -14.13
C ASN A 203 0.71 1.89 -15.02
N SER A 204 0.67 0.71 -14.43
CA SER A 204 0.49 -0.54 -15.15
C SER A 204 -0.94 -0.67 -15.63
N THR A 205 -1.15 -1.26 -16.82
CA THR A 205 -2.49 -1.50 -17.37
C THR A 205 -2.98 -2.93 -17.16
N LYS A 206 -2.10 -3.80 -16.69
CA LYS A 206 -2.38 -5.22 -16.49
C LYS A 206 -2.45 -5.50 -15.00
N GLU A 207 -3.55 -6.12 -14.59
CA GLU A 207 -3.74 -6.54 -13.20
C GLU A 207 -2.73 -7.61 -12.79
N GLY A 208 -2.31 -7.51 -11.52
CA GLY A 208 -1.53 -8.53 -10.85
C GLY A 208 -2.36 -9.73 -10.39
N SER A 209 -1.72 -10.66 -9.70
CA SER A 209 -2.41 -11.78 -9.05
C SER A 209 -3.22 -11.30 -7.84
N MET A 210 -4.46 -11.77 -7.73
CA MET A 210 -5.30 -11.57 -6.53
C MET A 210 -4.86 -12.45 -5.35
N THR A 211 -4.14 -13.54 -5.64
CA THR A 211 -3.56 -14.43 -4.63
C THR A 211 -2.20 -13.89 -4.24
N ILE A 212 -2.03 -13.61 -2.94
CA ILE A 212 -0.81 -13.11 -2.33
C ILE A 212 -0.45 -14.08 -1.20
N ASP A 213 0.63 -14.82 -1.38
CA ASP A 213 1.02 -15.92 -0.48
C ASP A 213 1.98 -15.47 0.65
N ASN A 214 2.41 -14.20 0.63
CA ASN A 214 3.37 -13.67 1.60
C ASN A 214 2.72 -12.62 2.50
N LEU A 215 3.19 -12.55 3.74
CA LEU A 215 2.87 -11.45 4.66
C LEU A 215 3.37 -10.13 4.05
N LEU A 216 2.45 -9.17 3.92
CA LEU A 216 2.73 -7.87 3.31
C LEU A 216 3.37 -6.89 4.28
N LEU A 217 3.02 -6.98 5.56
CA LEU A 217 3.41 -6.02 6.59
C LEU A 217 4.47 -6.62 7.51
N PRO A 218 5.52 -5.86 7.88
CA PRO A 218 6.47 -6.26 8.91
C PRO A 218 5.78 -6.58 10.24
N ASP A 219 6.41 -7.43 11.05
CA ASP A 219 5.92 -7.76 12.39
C ASP A 219 5.76 -6.51 13.25
N GLY A 220 4.61 -6.39 13.91
CA GLY A 220 4.28 -5.23 14.74
C GLY A 220 3.53 -4.11 14.01
N SER A 221 3.68 -3.96 12.69
CA SER A 221 3.02 -2.88 11.93
C SER A 221 1.50 -3.08 11.79
N ASP A 222 0.71 -2.07 12.12
CA ASP A 222 -0.76 -2.15 12.09
C ASP A 222 -1.35 -2.02 10.68
N SER A 223 -0.80 -1.10 9.90
CA SER A 223 -1.12 -0.90 8.49
C SER A 223 0.12 -0.44 7.72
N GLY A 224 -0.02 -0.29 6.41
CA GLY A 224 1.03 0.30 5.61
C GLY A 224 0.67 0.43 4.14
N LEU A 225 1.56 1.10 3.40
CA LEU A 225 1.53 1.21 1.96
C LEU A 225 2.79 0.56 1.39
N LEU A 226 2.60 -0.36 0.46
CA LEU A 226 3.65 -0.98 -0.31
C LEU A 226 3.67 -0.35 -1.70
N ILE A 227 4.87 -0.05 -2.18
CA ILE A 227 5.12 0.56 -3.49
C ILE A 227 6.11 -0.32 -4.23
N SER A 228 5.74 -0.74 -5.44
CA SER A 228 6.57 -1.67 -6.19
C SER A 228 7.94 -1.06 -6.50
N ASN A 229 8.95 -1.93 -6.53
CA ASN A 229 10.30 -1.56 -6.94
C ASN A 229 10.31 -0.85 -8.30
N ASP A 230 9.45 -1.29 -9.22
CA ASP A 230 9.32 -0.69 -10.55
C ASP A 230 8.86 0.76 -10.50
N ILE A 231 7.77 1.02 -9.78
CA ILE A 231 7.23 2.36 -9.61
C ILE A 231 8.25 3.26 -8.92
N PHE A 232 8.85 2.78 -7.83
CA PHE A 232 9.85 3.53 -7.09
C PHE A 232 11.06 3.90 -7.97
N MET A 233 11.66 2.92 -8.63
CA MET A 233 12.87 3.18 -9.42
C MET A 233 12.54 4.01 -10.67
N ASN A 234 11.50 3.66 -11.43
CA ASN A 234 11.25 4.28 -12.73
C ASN A 234 10.55 5.63 -12.68
N GLN A 235 9.73 5.88 -11.66
CA GLN A 235 8.91 7.09 -11.60
C GLN A 235 9.40 8.10 -10.58
N ILE A 236 10.27 7.69 -9.66
CA ILE A 236 10.72 8.52 -8.55
C ILE A 236 12.22 8.75 -8.67
N VAL A 237 13.00 7.67 -8.60
CA VAL A 237 14.46 7.77 -8.65
C VAL A 237 14.95 8.22 -10.02
N LYS A 238 14.47 7.58 -11.10
CA LYS A 238 14.96 7.87 -12.46
C LYS A 238 14.70 9.30 -12.93
N PRO A 239 13.49 9.88 -12.81
CA PRO A 239 13.25 11.26 -13.25
C PRO A 239 14.09 12.26 -12.45
N ALA A 240 14.16 12.11 -11.12
CA ALA A 240 14.96 12.99 -10.29
C ALA A 240 16.45 12.91 -10.63
N LEU A 241 16.96 11.69 -10.87
CA LEU A 241 18.33 11.48 -11.31
C LEU A 241 18.60 12.17 -12.66
N ILE A 242 17.70 12.02 -13.63
CA ILE A 242 17.80 12.68 -14.94
C ILE A 242 17.85 14.20 -14.77
N ASP A 243 16.94 14.78 -13.99
CA ASP A 243 16.84 16.22 -13.84
C ASP A 243 18.04 16.81 -13.10
N GLY A 244 18.49 16.15 -12.03
CA GLY A 244 19.71 16.55 -11.35
C GLY A 244 20.97 16.42 -12.21
N LEU A 245 21.06 15.38 -13.04
CA LEU A 245 22.17 15.23 -13.99
C LEU A 245 22.13 16.28 -15.12
N LYS A 246 20.95 16.70 -15.59
CA LYS A 246 20.81 17.80 -16.57
C LYS A 246 21.42 19.10 -16.07
N GLU A 247 21.43 19.38 -14.78
CA GLU A 247 22.04 20.60 -14.25
C GLU A 247 23.58 20.60 -14.38
N LYS A 248 24.19 19.42 -14.38
CA LYS A 248 25.65 19.25 -14.45
C LYS A 248 26.15 18.86 -15.82
N ALA A 249 25.30 18.29 -16.66
CA ALA A 249 25.68 17.85 -17.98
C ALA A 249 26.09 19.02 -18.86
N LYS A 250 27.09 18.77 -19.72
CA LYS A 250 27.51 19.72 -20.77
C LYS A 250 26.42 19.87 -21.83
N ASP A 251 25.74 18.77 -22.17
CA ASP A 251 24.55 18.75 -23.01
C ASP A 251 23.38 18.14 -22.21
N LYS A 252 22.40 18.99 -21.90
CA LYS A 252 21.23 18.59 -21.11
C LYS A 252 20.29 17.66 -21.89
N SER A 253 20.25 17.79 -23.21
CA SER A 253 19.31 17.06 -24.06
C SER A 253 19.65 15.57 -24.17
N GLU A 254 20.93 15.23 -24.05
CA GLU A 254 21.40 13.84 -24.13
C GLU A 254 21.27 13.05 -22.83
N VAL A 255 20.99 13.68 -21.68
CA VAL A 255 20.99 12.98 -20.39
C VAL A 255 19.90 11.91 -20.35
N ALA A 256 18.67 12.26 -20.73
CA ALA A 256 17.52 11.36 -20.63
C ALA A 256 17.69 10.11 -21.52
N SER A 257 18.25 10.27 -22.73
CA SER A 257 18.48 9.15 -23.65
C SER A 257 19.62 8.22 -23.20
N LYS A 258 20.48 8.69 -22.31
CA LYS A 258 21.60 7.93 -21.73
C LYS A 258 21.26 7.25 -20.42
N ILE A 259 20.09 7.46 -19.82
CA ILE A 259 19.66 6.80 -18.58
C ILE A 259 18.58 5.77 -18.89
N SER A 260 18.87 4.51 -18.57
CA SER A 260 17.96 3.38 -18.81
C SER A 260 17.73 2.58 -17.54
N THR A 261 16.79 1.63 -17.63
CA THR A 261 16.46 0.69 -16.57
C THR A 261 16.59 -0.72 -17.11
N LYS A 262 17.20 -1.61 -16.33
CA LYS A 262 17.28 -3.05 -16.61
C LYS A 262 16.80 -3.83 -15.39
N ILE A 263 16.35 -5.05 -15.60
CA ILE A 263 15.98 -5.97 -14.51
C ILE A 263 17.18 -6.86 -14.19
N GLU A 264 17.64 -6.82 -12.95
CA GLU A 264 18.66 -7.73 -12.43
C GLU A 264 18.15 -8.44 -11.18
N LYS A 265 18.17 -9.78 -11.21
CA LYS A 265 17.66 -10.63 -10.10
C LYS A 265 16.24 -10.25 -9.63
N GLY A 266 15.40 -9.77 -10.55
CA GLY A 266 14.02 -9.37 -10.27
C GLY A 266 13.85 -7.95 -9.73
N LEU A 267 14.91 -7.14 -9.68
CA LEU A 267 14.88 -5.74 -9.23
C LEU A 267 15.26 -4.80 -10.38
N ASN A 268 14.65 -3.63 -10.41
CA ASN A 268 14.98 -2.57 -11.34
C ASN A 268 16.29 -1.88 -10.94
N VAL A 269 17.20 -1.83 -11.89
CA VAL A 269 18.50 -1.16 -11.78
C VAL A 269 18.52 -0.03 -12.81
N ILE A 270 18.63 1.20 -12.33
CA ILE A 270 18.85 2.37 -13.17
C ILE A 270 20.34 2.43 -13.48
N TYR A 271 20.69 2.65 -14.73
CA TYR A 271 22.07 2.75 -15.18
C TYR A 271 22.22 3.70 -16.37
N ASN A 272 23.44 4.16 -16.63
CA ASN A 272 23.72 4.88 -17.86
C ASN A 272 24.14 3.94 -19.01
N THR A 273 23.64 4.19 -20.22
CA THR A 273 23.98 3.42 -21.43
C THR A 273 25.20 3.95 -22.18
N GLY A 274 25.70 5.12 -21.78
CA GLY A 274 26.90 5.73 -22.34
C GLY A 274 27.39 6.92 -21.51
N ASP A 275 28.52 7.47 -21.92
CA ASP A 275 29.20 8.54 -21.18
C ASP A 275 28.38 9.84 -21.14
N ILE A 276 28.22 10.41 -19.94
CA ILE A 276 27.57 11.70 -19.72
C ILE A 276 28.64 12.75 -19.42
N LYS A 277 28.87 13.64 -20.39
CA LYS A 277 29.86 14.72 -20.25
C LYS A 277 29.36 15.78 -19.29
N VAL A 278 30.24 16.25 -18.40
CA VAL A 278 29.92 17.21 -17.34
C VAL A 278 30.49 18.58 -17.67
N LYS A 279 29.79 19.65 -17.29
CA LYS A 279 30.16 21.06 -17.48
C LYS A 279 31.17 21.53 -16.42
N GLU A 280 32.31 20.85 -16.34
CA GLU A 280 33.40 21.18 -15.40
C GLU A 280 34.75 21.31 -16.10
N LYS A 281 35.72 21.93 -15.41
CA LYS A 281 37.10 22.04 -15.92
C LYS A 281 37.70 20.66 -16.18
N HIS A 282 38.49 20.54 -17.24
CA HIS A 282 39.13 19.29 -17.68
C HIS A 282 38.16 18.22 -18.23
N ASN A 283 36.96 18.65 -18.67
CA ASN A 283 35.95 17.85 -19.38
C ASN A 283 35.70 16.47 -18.75
N PRO A 284 35.35 16.39 -17.45
CA PRO A 284 35.03 15.10 -16.84
C PRO A 284 33.75 14.52 -17.45
N TRP A 285 33.61 13.20 -17.34
CA TRP A 285 32.41 12.50 -17.74
C TRP A 285 32.08 11.38 -16.77
N ILE A 286 30.79 11.14 -16.59
CA ILE A 286 30.26 9.99 -15.87
C ILE A 286 30.33 8.81 -16.83
N SER A 287 31.16 7.82 -16.51
CA SER A 287 31.31 6.62 -17.33
C SER A 287 30.37 5.51 -16.89
N ASP A 288 30.22 5.33 -15.58
CA ASP A 288 29.29 4.35 -15.01
C ASP A 288 28.45 5.01 -13.92
N LEU A 289 27.17 4.70 -13.94
CA LEU A 289 26.17 5.08 -12.96
C LEU A 289 25.29 3.88 -12.74
N GLU A 290 25.01 3.55 -11.49
CA GLU A 290 24.06 2.51 -11.12
C GLU A 290 23.26 2.95 -9.90
N SER A 291 21.95 2.67 -9.88
CA SER A 291 21.12 2.85 -8.70
C SER A 291 20.08 1.73 -8.59
N LYS A 292 19.92 1.17 -7.40
CA LYS A 292 19.00 0.05 -7.12
C LYS A 292 18.68 -0.06 -5.63
N ILE A 293 17.68 -0.87 -5.29
CA ILE A 293 17.49 -1.37 -3.92
C ILE A 293 18.25 -2.70 -3.81
N ASP A 294 19.13 -2.84 -2.83
CA ASP A 294 19.89 -4.06 -2.56
C ASP A 294 19.94 -4.31 -1.05
N ASN A 295 19.55 -5.52 -0.63
CA ASN A 295 19.55 -5.96 0.77
C ASN A 295 18.89 -4.99 1.77
N GLY A 296 17.73 -4.41 1.43
CA GLY A 296 17.03 -3.49 2.34
C GLY A 296 17.54 -2.06 2.31
N GLN A 297 18.53 -1.75 1.47
CA GLN A 297 19.14 -0.44 1.36
C GLN A 297 19.07 0.07 -0.08
N PHE A 298 18.96 1.39 -0.23
CA PHE A 298 19.17 2.02 -1.52
C PHE A 298 20.66 2.14 -1.81
N TYR A 299 21.09 1.65 -2.95
CA TYR A 299 22.47 1.66 -3.43
C TYR A 299 22.62 2.64 -4.58
N ALA A 300 23.66 3.46 -4.51
CA ALA A 300 24.09 4.31 -5.62
C ALA A 300 25.57 4.08 -5.92
N TYR A 301 25.91 3.94 -7.20
CA TYR A 301 27.28 3.87 -7.67
C TYR A 301 27.51 4.89 -8.77
N LEU A 302 28.68 5.52 -8.69
CA LEU A 302 29.12 6.52 -9.65
C LEU A 302 30.60 6.34 -9.93
N LYS A 303 30.94 6.28 -11.22
CA LYS A 303 32.31 6.35 -11.73
C LYS A 303 32.45 7.55 -12.66
N VAL A 304 33.41 8.40 -12.34
CA VAL A 304 33.74 9.59 -13.11
C VAL A 304 35.16 9.48 -13.62
N LYS A 305 35.37 9.91 -14.86
CA LYS A 305 36.67 9.98 -15.51
C LYS A 305 36.93 11.40 -15.99
N ALA A 306 38.20 11.77 -16.09
CA ALA A 306 38.62 13.04 -16.65
C ALA A 306 39.97 12.89 -17.36
N ASN A 307 40.13 13.65 -18.45
CA ASN A 307 41.39 13.77 -19.16
C ASN A 307 41.91 15.19 -19.02
N VAL A 308 43.04 15.34 -18.34
CA VAL A 308 43.69 16.64 -18.16
C VAL A 308 44.58 16.89 -19.37
N THR A 309 43.99 17.51 -20.41
CA THR A 309 44.57 17.65 -21.75
C THR A 309 45.94 18.32 -21.80
N PHE A 310 46.26 19.21 -20.86
CA PHE A 310 47.55 19.90 -20.86
C PHE A 310 48.71 19.06 -20.27
N MET A 311 48.41 17.90 -19.67
CA MET A 311 49.42 17.02 -19.04
C MET A 311 49.28 15.54 -19.44
N ASP A 312 48.34 15.20 -20.32
CA ASP A 312 48.00 13.82 -20.71
C ASP A 312 47.70 12.87 -19.52
N ILE A 313 47.19 13.44 -18.41
CA ILE A 313 46.87 12.68 -17.21
C ILE A 313 45.43 12.16 -17.30
N HIS A 314 45.29 10.85 -17.11
CA HIS A 314 44.00 10.17 -17.04
C HIS A 314 43.66 9.91 -15.58
N ILE A 315 42.50 10.41 -15.16
CA ILE A 315 42.00 10.28 -13.80
C ILE A 315 40.69 9.49 -13.85
N SER A 316 40.56 8.51 -12.96
CA SER A 316 39.29 7.83 -12.75
C SER A 316 39.03 7.66 -11.26
N THR A 317 37.78 7.79 -10.87
CA THR A 317 37.39 7.77 -9.48
C THR A 317 36.01 7.14 -9.40
N TRP A 318 35.73 6.41 -8.33
CA TRP A 318 34.41 5.85 -8.11
C TRP A 318 33.97 5.97 -6.67
N VAL A 319 32.67 5.97 -6.46
CA VAL A 319 32.03 5.89 -5.14
C VAL A 319 30.86 4.92 -5.21
N LYS A 320 30.66 4.18 -4.13
CA LYS A 320 29.49 3.36 -3.83
C LYS A 320 28.94 3.82 -2.50
N ASP A 321 27.66 4.11 -2.47
CA ASP A 321 26.96 4.52 -1.29
C ASP A 321 25.77 3.62 -1.03
N TRP A 322 25.52 3.38 0.25
CA TRP A 322 24.34 2.68 0.73
C TRP A 322 23.57 3.58 1.69
N TYR A 323 22.25 3.56 1.55
CA TYR A 323 21.35 4.40 2.29
C TYR A 323 20.21 3.59 2.88
N GLU A 324 19.88 3.88 4.14
CA GLU A 324 18.69 3.37 4.81
C GLU A 324 17.63 4.46 4.86
N PHE A 325 16.39 4.06 4.61
CA PHE A 325 15.23 4.89 4.85
C PHE A 325 14.95 4.95 6.36
N TYR A 326 14.53 6.11 6.84
CA TYR A 326 14.03 6.27 8.20
C TYR A 326 12.95 7.34 8.23
N ILE A 327 12.18 7.36 9.31
CA ILE A 327 11.17 8.40 9.54
C ILE A 327 11.69 9.38 10.58
N GLU A 328 11.58 10.67 10.28
CA GLU A 328 11.83 11.75 11.21
C GLU A 328 10.77 12.83 10.99
N ASP A 329 10.11 13.25 12.07
CA ASP A 329 9.02 14.24 12.05
C ASP A 329 7.91 13.94 11.04
N ASP A 330 7.55 12.64 10.90
CA ASP A 330 6.46 12.16 10.03
C ASP A 330 6.74 12.36 8.52
N GLU A 331 8.02 12.53 8.18
CA GLU A 331 8.60 12.54 6.82
C GLU A 331 9.56 11.35 6.61
N ILE A 332 9.68 10.90 5.37
CA ILE A 332 10.62 9.83 5.00
C ILE A 332 11.94 10.47 4.58
N LYS A 333 13.02 10.09 5.25
CA LYS A 333 14.38 10.57 5.00
C LYS A 333 15.31 9.40 4.72
N MET A 334 16.52 9.72 4.26
CA MET A 334 17.57 8.74 4.00
C MET A 334 18.84 9.07 4.77
N LYS A 335 19.48 8.05 5.34
CA LYS A 335 20.77 8.17 6.01
C LYS A 335 21.79 7.30 5.31
N GLN A 336 22.95 7.87 5.00
CA GLN A 336 24.08 7.11 4.49
C GLN A 336 24.59 6.18 5.59
N THR A 337 24.65 4.89 5.32
CA THR A 337 25.10 3.87 6.27
C THR A 337 26.48 3.35 5.94
N LYS A 338 26.85 3.39 4.66
CA LYS A 338 28.14 2.92 4.18
C LYS A 338 28.57 3.74 2.96
N GLU A 339 29.87 3.99 2.88
CA GLU A 339 30.55 4.58 1.74
C GLU A 339 31.79 3.75 1.41
N GLU A 340 31.95 3.38 0.15
CA GLU A 340 33.19 2.85 -0.40
C GLU A 340 33.62 3.74 -1.56
N LYS A 341 34.89 4.15 -1.59
CA LYS A 341 35.43 4.96 -2.67
C LYS A 341 36.86 4.58 -2.97
N ASP A 342 37.23 4.72 -4.23
CA ASP A 342 38.62 4.58 -4.66
C ASP A 342 38.97 5.58 -5.74
N LYS A 343 40.26 5.86 -5.86
CA LYS A 343 40.83 6.89 -6.72
C LYS A 343 42.00 6.29 -7.48
N HIS A 344 41.92 6.31 -8.80
CA HIS A 344 43.01 5.93 -9.68
C HIS A 344 43.52 7.13 -10.49
N THR A 345 44.83 7.27 -10.49
CA THR A 345 45.57 8.23 -11.33
C THR A 345 46.70 7.51 -12.00
N SER A 346 47.03 7.91 -13.23
CA SER A 346 48.30 7.50 -13.85
C SER A 346 49.54 8.01 -13.11
N VAL A 347 49.40 8.91 -12.12
CA VAL A 347 50.51 9.55 -11.38
C VAL A 347 50.19 9.74 -9.88
N GLU A 348 50.83 8.96 -8.99
CA GLU A 348 50.48 8.85 -7.55
C GLU A 348 50.53 10.15 -6.71
N TRP A 349 51.37 11.13 -7.07
CA TRP A 349 51.58 12.35 -6.30
C TRP A 349 50.52 13.46 -6.55
N TRP A 350 49.53 13.19 -7.41
CA TRP A 350 48.47 14.15 -7.80
C TRP A 350 47.11 13.88 -7.16
N LYS A 351 47.05 13.11 -6.05
CA LYS A 351 45.82 12.82 -5.31
C LYS A 351 44.99 14.07 -4.93
N TRP A 352 45.63 15.23 -4.77
CA TRP A 352 44.97 16.51 -4.47
C TRP A 352 44.17 17.07 -5.67
N LEU A 353 44.61 16.86 -6.91
CA LEU A 353 43.93 17.31 -8.12
C LEU A 353 42.64 16.51 -8.36
N ILE A 354 42.62 15.23 -7.96
CA ILE A 354 41.40 14.41 -7.95
C ILE A 354 40.35 15.04 -7.03
N ALA A 355 40.75 15.51 -5.85
CA ALA A 355 39.84 16.15 -4.89
C ALA A 355 39.29 17.48 -5.43
N ALA A 356 40.10 18.26 -6.15
CA ALA A 356 39.70 19.54 -6.72
C ALA A 356 38.80 19.42 -7.97
N VAL A 357 39.02 18.39 -8.81
CA VAL A 357 38.29 18.22 -10.09
C VAL A 357 37.05 17.34 -9.94
N LEU A 358 37.10 16.32 -9.09
CA LEU A 358 36.04 15.30 -8.99
C LEU A 358 35.31 15.31 -7.64
N GLY A 359 35.86 15.98 -6.62
CA GLY A 359 35.24 16.13 -5.29
C GLY A 359 33.82 16.71 -5.32
N PRO A 360 33.56 17.81 -6.06
CA PRO A 360 32.22 18.40 -6.16
C PRO A 360 31.18 17.47 -6.82
N LEU A 361 31.62 16.57 -7.71
CA LEU A 361 30.73 15.67 -8.47
C LEU A 361 30.12 14.56 -7.62
N TYR A 362 30.77 14.18 -6.52
CA TYR A 362 30.26 13.16 -5.61
C TYR A 362 29.07 13.63 -4.78
N LEU A 363 29.11 14.86 -4.27
CA LEU A 363 28.04 15.44 -3.46
C LEU A 363 26.73 15.60 -4.24
N ILE A 364 26.81 15.57 -5.58
CA ILE A 364 25.69 15.89 -6.46
C ILE A 364 24.68 14.74 -6.52
N ILE A 365 25.12 13.50 -6.76
CA ILE A 365 24.17 12.37 -6.87
C ILE A 365 23.49 12.09 -5.53
N PHE A 366 24.25 12.19 -4.43
CA PHE A 366 23.70 12.14 -3.08
C PHE A 366 22.61 13.21 -2.88
N ALA A 367 22.91 14.47 -3.17
CA ALA A 367 21.95 15.56 -3.00
C ALA A 367 20.70 15.41 -3.90
N ILE A 368 20.86 14.89 -5.13
CA ILE A 368 19.75 14.68 -6.06
C ILE A 368 18.79 13.61 -5.56
N ILE A 369 19.32 12.47 -5.09
CA ILE A 369 18.50 11.33 -4.64
C ILE A 369 17.84 11.64 -3.30
N VAL A 370 18.58 12.26 -2.37
CA VAL A 370 18.00 12.72 -1.11
C VAL A 370 16.89 13.73 -1.37
N ALA A 371 17.12 14.74 -2.22
CA ALA A 371 16.10 15.73 -2.56
C ALA A 371 14.86 15.11 -3.22
N ALA A 372 15.02 14.09 -4.08
CA ALA A 372 13.89 13.40 -4.72
C ALA A 372 12.93 12.74 -3.72
N ILE A 373 13.49 12.24 -2.61
CA ILE A 373 12.76 11.48 -1.59
C ILE A 373 12.21 12.40 -0.50
N SER A 374 12.92 13.48 -0.18
CA SER A 374 12.54 14.42 0.87
C SER A 374 11.77 15.65 0.38
N THR A 375 11.46 15.78 -0.92
CA THR A 375 10.70 16.94 -1.44
C THR A 375 9.34 16.53 -2.03
N HIS A 376 8.39 17.47 -1.98
CA HIS A 376 7.11 17.35 -2.67
C HIS A 376 7.36 17.37 -4.18
N VAL A 377 7.12 16.26 -4.87
CA VAL A 377 7.29 16.15 -6.33
C VAL A 377 5.90 16.11 -6.99
N PRO A 378 5.45 17.19 -7.66
CA PRO A 378 4.10 17.29 -8.20
C PRO A 378 3.71 16.17 -9.17
N SER A 379 4.67 15.63 -9.94
CA SER A 379 4.45 14.51 -10.88
C SER A 379 4.19 13.16 -10.17
N LEU A 380 4.45 13.07 -8.87
CA LEU A 380 4.09 11.91 -8.04
C LEU A 380 2.68 12.00 -7.48
N GLY A 381 2.08 13.20 -7.49
CA GLY A 381 0.76 13.47 -6.89
C GLY A 381 0.80 13.82 -5.40
N GLY A 382 1.99 13.92 -4.79
CA GLY A 382 2.20 14.26 -3.38
C GLY A 382 3.62 13.93 -2.92
N SER A 383 3.92 14.10 -1.62
CA SER A 383 5.10 13.46 -1.03
C SER A 383 4.84 11.98 -0.76
N PHE A 384 5.92 11.22 -0.58
CA PHE A 384 5.86 9.80 -0.22
C PHE A 384 5.09 9.55 1.08
N ALA A 385 5.24 10.47 2.03
CA ALA A 385 4.51 10.48 3.30
C ALA A 385 3.03 10.79 3.11
N ASP A 386 2.68 11.77 2.25
CA ASP A 386 1.29 12.13 1.98
C ASP A 386 0.51 10.98 1.36
N ILE A 387 1.16 10.26 0.44
CA ILE A 387 0.53 9.17 -0.30
C ILE A 387 0.21 8.01 0.65
N ALA A 388 1.15 7.63 1.53
CA ALA A 388 0.88 6.63 2.57
C ALA A 388 -0.30 7.01 3.50
N LYS A 389 -0.57 8.30 3.68
CA LYS A 389 -1.64 8.81 4.56
C LYS A 389 -2.97 9.02 3.83
N GLN A 390 -2.96 9.24 2.51
CA GLN A 390 -4.11 9.72 1.76
C GLN A 390 -4.67 8.72 0.74
N THR A 391 -3.89 7.74 0.29
CA THR A 391 -4.34 6.81 -0.77
C THR A 391 -5.54 5.97 -0.33
N VAL A 392 -5.49 5.46 0.91
CA VAL A 392 -6.59 4.69 1.51
C VAL A 392 -6.89 5.23 2.90
N GLN A 393 -8.16 5.47 3.17
CA GLN A 393 -8.69 5.77 4.49
C GLN A 393 -9.34 4.53 5.08
N TRP A 394 -8.91 4.13 6.27
CA TRP A 394 -9.49 3.03 7.03
C TRP A 394 -10.71 3.49 7.85
N PRO A 395 -11.56 2.57 8.33
CA PRO A 395 -12.81 2.92 9.01
C PRO A 395 -12.52 3.76 10.25
N ASN A 396 -13.29 4.82 10.50
CA ASN A 396 -13.15 5.71 11.66
C ASN A 396 -11.74 6.29 11.89
N GLN A 397 -10.87 6.26 10.89
CA GLN A 397 -9.51 6.77 10.98
C GLN A 397 -9.53 8.29 11.25
N LYS A 398 -9.03 8.71 12.41
CA LYS A 398 -8.84 10.11 12.80
C LYS A 398 -7.51 10.67 12.35
N TYR A 399 -6.45 9.87 12.43
CA TYR A 399 -5.10 10.26 11.99
C TYR A 399 -4.30 9.04 11.51
N VAL A 400 -3.25 9.30 10.74
CA VAL A 400 -2.25 8.33 10.29
C VAL A 400 -0.89 8.89 10.61
N LYS A 401 -0.05 8.09 11.25
CA LYS A 401 1.34 8.44 11.55
C LYS A 401 2.26 7.42 10.88
N LEU A 402 3.35 7.87 10.28
CA LEU A 402 4.37 6.96 9.78
C LEU A 402 5.14 6.35 10.96
N SER A 403 5.36 5.03 10.94
CA SER A 403 6.07 4.32 12.02
C SER A 403 7.40 3.73 11.58
N ASP A 404 7.46 3.11 10.40
CA ASP A 404 8.70 2.53 9.86
C ASP A 404 8.73 2.55 8.32
N VAL A 405 9.92 2.47 7.73
CA VAL A 405 10.09 2.28 6.28
C VAL A 405 11.14 1.22 6.03
N THR A 406 10.77 0.17 5.31
CA THR A 406 11.67 -0.93 4.95
C THR A 406 11.69 -1.17 3.44
N SER A 407 12.74 -1.82 2.94
CA SER A 407 12.88 -2.08 1.51
C SER A 407 13.39 -3.48 1.13
N PRO A 408 12.72 -4.58 1.56
CA PRO A 408 13.18 -5.96 1.30
C PRO A 408 13.24 -6.36 -0.19
N GLY A 409 12.72 -5.50 -1.06
CA GLY A 409 12.74 -5.60 -2.52
C GLY A 409 11.83 -4.53 -3.12
N ASP A 410 10.66 -4.35 -2.50
CA ASP A 410 9.73 -3.25 -2.69
C ASP A 410 9.82 -2.27 -1.52
N ILE A 411 9.28 -1.05 -1.66
CA ILE A 411 9.24 -0.09 -0.55
C ILE A 411 7.99 -0.36 0.29
N ILE A 412 8.17 -0.53 1.59
CA ILE A 412 7.08 -0.73 2.55
C ILE A 412 7.11 0.39 3.58
N ILE A 413 6.07 1.20 3.59
CA ILE A 413 5.86 2.29 4.56
C ILE A 413 4.85 1.78 5.58
N SER A 414 5.30 1.51 6.80
CA SER A 414 4.43 1.12 7.90
C SER A 414 3.77 2.36 8.51
N THR A 415 2.50 2.22 8.89
CA THR A 415 1.71 3.27 9.49
C THR A 415 1.01 2.80 10.75
N GLU A 416 0.82 3.74 11.67
CA GLU A 416 -0.01 3.62 12.87
C GLU A 416 -1.31 4.40 12.65
N LEU A 417 -2.43 3.78 13.02
CA LEU A 417 -3.76 4.37 12.87
C LEU A 417 -4.32 4.80 14.22
N GLY A 418 -4.81 6.03 14.27
CA GLY A 418 -5.59 6.55 15.38
C GLY A 418 -7.08 6.50 15.11
N PHE A 419 -7.85 5.95 16.04
CA PHE A 419 -9.32 5.81 15.96
C PHE A 419 -10.06 6.66 16.99
#